data_AF-X1CTS5-F1
#
_entry.id   AF-X1CTS5-F1
#
_cell.length_a   1.000
_cell.length_b   1.000
_cell.length_c   1.000
_cell.angle_alpha   90.00
_cell.angle_beta   90.00
_cell.angle_gamma   90.00
#
_symmetry.space_group_name_H-M   'P 1'
#
loop_
_entity.id
_entity.type
_entity.pdbx_description
1 polymer ?
#
loop_
_entity_poly.entity_id
_entity_poly.type
_entity_poly.pdbx_seq_one_letter_code
_entity_poly.pdbx_strand_id
1 'polypeptide(L)'
;GIVTPQGELIALVKPQFEAGKEKVGKGGVVRDYETHLEVLRDLQAFIEEKTAWTVVAASHSPLRGPAGNIEFFFYLCPPTRSGQARQVKLDLAKVVEQAHTRLIKNEGARQSHT
;
A
#
# COMPACT_ATOMS: atom_id res chain seq x y z
N GLY A 1 6.20 11.88 23.17
CA GLY A 1 5.61 10.96 22.16
C GLY A 1 6.51 10.91 20.96
N ILE A 2 6.40 9.85 20.14
CA ILE A 2 7.24 9.66 18.93
C ILE A 2 6.76 10.56 17.77
N VAL A 3 5.45 10.72 17.62
CA VAL A 3 4.81 11.59 16.62
C VAL A 3 4.04 12.70 17.34
N THR A 4 4.08 13.93 16.81
CA THR A 4 3.31 15.05 17.35
C THR A 4 1.80 14.83 17.14
N PRO A 5 0.91 15.43 17.94
CA PRO A 5 -0.53 15.23 17.77
C PRO A 5 -1.08 15.66 16.39
N GLN A 6 -0.38 16.54 15.67
CA GLN A 6 -0.69 16.97 14.31
C GLN A 6 0.27 16.39 13.26
N GLY A 7 1.13 15.44 13.66
CA GLY A 7 2.08 14.82 12.75
C GLY A 7 1.37 13.86 11.82
N GLU A 8 1.84 13.80 10.58
CA GLU A 8 1.36 12.88 9.55
C GLU A 8 2.37 11.76 9.32
N LEU A 9 1.94 10.67 8.70
CA LEU A 9 2.80 9.52 8.42
C LEU A 9 2.70 9.11 6.95
N ILE A 10 3.83 8.67 6.40
CA ILE A 10 3.87 7.88 5.17
C ILE A 10 4.40 6.50 5.55
N ALA A 11 3.57 5.48 5.37
CA ALA A 11 3.93 4.09 5.67
C ALA A 11 4.15 3.31 4.38
N LEU A 12 5.28 2.63 4.27
CA LEU A 12 5.56 1.67 3.20
C LEU A 12 4.95 0.31 3.58
N VAL A 13 3.99 -0.14 2.79
CA VAL A 13 3.29 -1.42 2.95
C VAL A 13 3.94 -2.46 2.04
N LYS A 14 4.30 -3.59 2.63
CA LYS A 14 5.02 -4.69 1.96
C LYS A 14 4.19 -5.97 2.04
N PRO A 15 3.40 -6.29 0.99
CA PRO A 15 2.45 -7.40 1.04
C PRO A 15 3.04 -8.75 1.46
N GLN A 16 4.31 -9.02 1.14
CA GLN A 16 4.98 -10.28 1.53
C GLN A 16 5.17 -10.47 3.04
N PHE A 17 5.01 -9.42 3.84
CA PHE A 17 5.08 -9.49 5.30
C PHE A 17 3.71 -9.39 5.98
N GLU A 18 2.72 -8.83 5.29
CA GLU A 18 1.35 -8.65 5.78
C GLU A 18 0.44 -9.81 5.36
N ALA A 19 0.68 -10.41 4.19
CA ALA A 19 -0.10 -11.51 3.69
C ALA A 19 0.15 -12.81 4.47
N GLY A 20 -0.90 -13.63 4.61
CA GLY A 20 -0.78 -14.98 5.16
C GLY A 20 0.25 -15.83 4.41
N LYS A 21 0.91 -16.75 5.11
CA LYS A 21 2.02 -17.57 4.56
C LYS A 21 1.62 -18.33 3.29
N GLU A 22 0.36 -18.74 3.20
CA GLU A 22 -0.23 -19.44 2.06
C GLU A 22 -0.34 -18.58 0.79
N LYS A 23 -0.34 -17.26 0.93
CA LYS A 23 -0.44 -16.29 -0.18
C LYS A 23 0.93 -15.80 -0.67
N VAL A 24 2.01 -16.22 0.00
CA VAL A 24 3.38 -15.87 -0.36
C VAL A 24 3.97 -16.99 -1.23
N GLY A 25 4.21 -16.69 -2.51
CA GLY A 25 4.73 -17.65 -3.47
C GLY A 25 6.25 -17.88 -3.36
N LYS A 26 6.77 -18.71 -4.28
CA LYS A 26 8.20 -19.03 -4.37
C LYS A 26 9.06 -17.75 -4.40
N GLY A 27 10.10 -17.75 -3.57
CA GLY A 27 11.03 -16.63 -3.42
C GLY A 27 10.54 -15.51 -2.50
N GLY A 28 9.45 -15.73 -1.74
CA GLY A 28 8.91 -14.70 -0.85
C GLY A 28 8.18 -13.58 -1.61
N VAL A 29 7.56 -13.91 -2.74
CA VAL A 29 6.97 -12.92 -3.65
C VAL A 29 5.46 -13.10 -3.71
N VAL A 30 4.74 -12.01 -3.43
CA VAL A 30 3.31 -11.88 -3.68
C VAL A 30 3.13 -11.30 -5.09
N ARG A 31 2.35 -11.99 -5.91
CA ARG A 31 2.10 -11.62 -7.32
C ARG A 31 0.64 -11.35 -7.61
N ASP A 32 -0.25 -11.89 -6.80
CA ASP A 32 -1.67 -11.90 -7.07
C ASP A 32 -2.31 -10.55 -6.75
N TYR A 33 -3.19 -10.09 -7.65
CA TYR A 33 -3.88 -8.80 -7.52
C TYR A 33 -4.78 -8.78 -6.29
N GLU A 34 -5.56 -9.84 -6.09
CA GLU A 34 -6.52 -9.91 -4.98
C GLU A 34 -5.79 -9.91 -3.64
N THR A 35 -4.66 -10.60 -3.54
CA THR A 35 -3.82 -10.61 -2.33
C THR A 35 -3.30 -9.20 -2.00
N HIS A 36 -2.84 -8.43 -3.00
CA HIS A 36 -2.43 -7.05 -2.75
C HIS A 36 -3.60 -6.19 -2.27
N LEU A 37 -4.76 -6.31 -2.91
CA LEU A 37 -5.95 -5.53 -2.56
C LEU A 37 -6.46 -5.86 -1.15
N GLU A 38 -6.47 -7.15 -0.80
CA GLU A 38 -6.81 -7.64 0.53
C GLU A 38 -5.89 -7.04 1.59
N VAL A 39 -4.57 -7.16 1.41
CA VAL A 39 -3.59 -6.58 2.35
C VAL A 39 -3.83 -5.09 2.59
N LEU A 40 -4.08 -4.31 1.53
CA LEU A 40 -4.32 -2.88 1.68
C LEU A 40 -5.63 -2.59 2.42
N ARG A 41 -6.70 -3.34 2.12
CA ARG A 41 -8.00 -3.17 2.80
C ARG A 41 -7.92 -3.54 4.27
N ASP A 42 -7.29 -4.67 4.57
CA ASP A 42 -7.16 -5.17 5.94
C ASP A 42 -6.30 -4.23 6.78
N LEU A 43 -5.20 -3.73 6.22
CA LEU A 43 -4.34 -2.77 6.92
C LEU A 43 -5.04 -1.43 7.11
N GLN A 44 -5.77 -0.92 6.10
CA GLN A 44 -6.58 0.30 6.25
C GLN A 44 -7.61 0.13 7.37
N ALA A 45 -8.38 -0.97 7.34
CA ALA A 45 -9.40 -1.25 8.34
C ALA A 45 -8.80 -1.38 9.74
N PHE A 46 -7.69 -2.10 9.87
CA PHE A 46 -6.97 -2.22 11.15
C PHE A 46 -6.56 -0.86 11.72
N ILE A 47 -5.99 0.02 10.89
CA ILE A 47 -5.57 1.35 11.33
C ILE A 47 -6.78 2.17 11.80
N GLU A 48 -7.84 2.20 11.01
CA GLU A 48 -9.04 3.01 11.27
C GLU A 48 -9.89 2.44 12.44
N GLU A 49 -9.80 1.14 12.72
CA GLU A 49 -10.44 0.51 13.87
C GLU A 49 -9.66 0.73 15.17
N LYS A 50 -8.31 0.63 15.11
CA LYS A 50 -7.47 0.68 16.32
C LYS A 50 -7.01 2.09 16.68
N THR A 51 -7.17 3.06 15.79
CA THR A 51 -6.67 4.42 15.99
C THR A 51 -7.65 5.46 15.45
N ALA A 52 -7.48 6.72 15.85
CA ALA A 52 -8.23 7.85 15.28
C ALA A 52 -7.58 8.40 13.98
N TRP A 53 -6.58 7.71 13.42
CA TRP A 53 -5.91 8.11 12.19
C TRP A 53 -6.69 7.61 10.98
N THR A 54 -6.51 8.29 9.85
CA THR A 54 -7.19 7.95 8.59
C THR A 54 -6.18 7.78 7.47
N VAL A 55 -6.34 6.73 6.67
CA VAL A 55 -5.60 6.60 5.40
C VAL A 55 -6.24 7.53 4.38
N VAL A 56 -5.64 8.69 4.16
CA VAL A 56 -6.21 9.73 3.28
C VAL A 56 -5.76 9.61 1.83
N ALA A 57 -4.67 8.89 1.58
CA ALA A 57 -4.24 8.54 0.23
C ALA A 57 -3.42 7.25 0.22
N ALA A 58 -3.38 6.60 -0.93
CA ALA A 58 -2.49 5.49 -1.21
C ALA A 58 -1.85 5.61 -2.59
N SER A 59 -0.68 5.01 -2.74
CA SER A 59 0.01 4.91 -4.02
C SER A 59 0.83 3.61 -4.07
N HIS A 60 1.36 3.26 -5.23
CA HIS A 60 2.32 2.18 -5.36
C HIS A 60 3.75 2.74 -5.37
N SER A 61 4.72 1.97 -4.89
CA SER A 61 6.13 2.31 -5.03
C SER A 61 6.54 2.28 -6.50
N PRO A 62 7.35 3.24 -7.00
CA PRO A 62 7.89 3.16 -8.36
C PRO A 62 8.97 2.07 -8.48
N LEU A 63 9.54 1.63 -7.36
CA LEU A 63 10.55 0.58 -7.29
C LEU A 63 9.94 -0.70 -6.72
N ARG A 64 10.36 -1.84 -7.26
CA ARG A 64 10.05 -3.14 -6.66
C ARG A 64 11.00 -3.41 -5.49
N GLY A 65 10.54 -4.17 -4.51
CA GLY A 65 11.40 -4.72 -3.47
C GLY A 65 12.49 -5.64 -4.08
N PRO A 66 13.55 -5.99 -3.34
CA PRO A 66 14.69 -6.75 -3.88
C PRO A 66 14.31 -8.07 -4.55
N ALA A 67 13.31 -8.78 -4.01
CA ALA A 67 12.78 -10.03 -4.57
C ALA A 67 11.74 -9.84 -5.69
N GLY A 68 11.42 -8.59 -6.04
CA GLY A 68 10.46 -8.24 -7.09
C GLY A 68 9.03 -8.00 -6.60
N ASN A 69 8.80 -7.86 -5.29
CA ASN A 69 7.48 -7.52 -4.73
C ASN A 69 7.02 -6.13 -5.16
N ILE A 70 5.74 -5.99 -5.47
CA ILE A 70 5.07 -4.68 -5.53
C ILE A 70 4.92 -4.20 -4.09
N GLU A 71 5.34 -2.97 -3.81
CA GLU A 71 5.19 -2.32 -2.50
C GLU A 71 4.29 -1.09 -2.66
N PHE A 72 3.61 -0.69 -1.59
CA PHE A 72 2.62 0.40 -1.60
C PHE A 72 2.93 1.43 -0.53
N PHE A 73 2.36 2.63 -0.66
CA PHE A 73 2.43 3.68 0.35
C PHE A 73 1.04 4.02 0.84
N PHE A 74 0.89 4.16 2.15
CA PHE A 74 -0.22 4.84 2.79
C PHE A 74 0.21 6.19 3.31
N TYR A 75 -0.59 7.20 3.04
CA TYR A 75 -0.49 8.51 3.65
C TYR A 75 -1.58 8.63 4.72
N LEU A 76 -1.16 8.79 5.96
CA LEU A 76 -2.03 8.80 7.11
C LEU A 76 -2.04 10.18 7.76
N CYS A 77 -3.25 10.65 8.05
CA CYS A 77 -3.46 11.89 8.77
C CYS A 77 -3.96 11.62 10.19
N PRO A 78 -3.54 12.44 11.17
CA PRO A 78 -4.10 12.40 12.51
C PRO A 78 -5.58 12.85 12.49
N PRO A 79 -6.33 12.57 13.58
CA PRO A 79 -7.69 13.06 13.70
C PRO A 79 -7.74 14.58 13.63
N THR A 80 -8.92 15.09 13.29
CA THR A 80 -9.21 16.52 13.34
C THR A 80 -9.07 17.08 14.77
N ARG A 81 -9.06 18.41 14.92
CA ARG A 81 -9.01 19.05 16.26
C ARG A 81 -10.19 18.66 17.17
N SER A 82 -11.34 18.27 16.59
CA SER A 82 -12.49 17.74 17.33
C SER A 82 -12.32 16.27 17.74
N GLY A 83 -11.17 15.65 17.47
CA GLY A 83 -10.89 14.25 17.76
C GLY A 83 -11.55 13.28 16.78
N GLN A 84 -12.19 13.78 15.72
CA GLN A 84 -12.90 12.95 14.76
C GLN A 84 -11.97 12.49 13.64
N ALA A 85 -12.09 11.21 13.28
CA ALA A 85 -11.47 10.65 12.08
C ALA A 85 -11.95 11.39 10.83
N ARG A 86 -11.10 11.45 9.81
CA ARG A 86 -11.44 12.05 8.51
C ARG A 86 -12.24 11.03 7.71
N GLN A 87 -13.24 11.49 6.96
CA GLN A 87 -13.92 10.64 5.99
C GLN A 87 -13.33 10.87 4.61
N VAL A 88 -12.72 9.84 4.04
CA VAL A 88 -12.11 9.89 2.71
C VAL A 88 -12.54 8.64 1.93
N LYS A 89 -12.97 8.83 0.69
CA LYS A 89 -13.21 7.72 -0.24
C LYS A 89 -11.92 7.42 -0.99
N LEU A 90 -11.30 6.27 -0.68
CA LEU A 90 -10.09 5.81 -1.33
C LEU A 90 -10.38 4.60 -2.22
N ASP A 91 -9.92 4.65 -3.47
CA ASP A 91 -10.06 3.54 -4.42
C ASP A 91 -8.77 2.72 -4.44
N LEU A 92 -8.66 1.80 -3.47
CA LEU A 92 -7.50 0.91 -3.37
C LEU A 92 -7.39 -0.05 -4.55
N ALA A 93 -8.51 -0.46 -5.14
CA ALA A 93 -8.50 -1.32 -6.32
C ALA A 93 -7.78 -0.63 -7.49
N LYS A 94 -8.09 0.64 -7.73
CA LYS A 94 -7.38 1.44 -8.75
C LYS A 94 -5.90 1.61 -8.46
N VAL A 95 -5.49 1.75 -7.19
CA VAL A 95 -4.06 1.83 -6.83
C VAL A 95 -3.35 0.52 -7.16
N VAL A 96 -3.96 -0.63 -6.85
CA VAL A 96 -3.41 -1.95 -7.18
C VAL A 96 -3.39 -2.16 -8.69
N GLU A 97 -4.45 -1.79 -9.41
CA GLU A 97 -4.52 -1.87 -10.87
C GLU A 97 -3.40 -1.08 -11.54
N GLN A 98 -3.16 0.16 -11.09
CA GLN A 98 -2.05 0.99 -11.57
C GLN A 98 -0.69 0.34 -11.30
N ALA A 99 -0.52 -0.22 -10.11
CA ALA A 99 0.70 -0.91 -9.71
C ALA A 99 1.01 -2.08 -10.64
N HIS A 100 0.00 -2.86 -11.03
CA HIS A 100 0.12 -3.98 -11.98
C HIS A 100 0.29 -3.52 -13.44
N THR A 101 -0.42 -2.47 -13.87
CA THR A 101 -0.37 -1.98 -15.26
C THR A 101 0.95 -1.30 -15.60
N ARG A 102 1.56 -0.58 -14.64
CA ARG A 102 2.86 0.06 -14.84
C ARG A 102 4.00 -0.97 -15.01
N LEU A 103 3.79 -2.21 -14.57
CA LEU A 103 4.74 -3.32 -14.79
C LEU A 103 4.85 -3.68 -16.26
N ILE A 104 3.74 -3.65 -17.00
CA ILE A 104 3.70 -4.02 -18.42
C ILE A 104 4.48 -2.99 -19.26
N LYS A 105 4.38 -1.70 -18.93
CA LYS A 105 5.05 -0.63 -19.70
C LYS A 105 6.57 -0.55 -19.46
N ASN A 106 7.05 -0.88 -18.26
CA ASN A 106 8.49 -0.83 -17.96
C ASN A 106 9.27 -2.05 -18.49
N GLU A 107 8.62 -3.21 -18.65
CA GLU A 107 9.26 -4.40 -19.24
C GLU A 107 9.43 -4.25 -20.77
N GLY A 108 8.46 -3.63 -21.46
CA GLY A 108 8.57 -3.34 -22.90
C GLY A 108 9.62 -2.27 -23.27
N ALA A 109 9.88 -1.29 -22.39
CA ALA A 109 10.88 -0.25 -22.64
C ALA A 109 12.34 -0.73 -22.51
N ARG A 110 12.58 -1.88 -21.85
CA ARG A 110 13.91 -2.47 -21.68
C ARG A 110 14.33 -3.38 -22.83
N GLN A 111 13.40 -3.81 -23.68
CA GLN A 111 13.66 -4.72 -24.82
C GLN A 111 13.93 -3.99 -26.15
N SER A 112 13.84 -2.66 -26.19
CA SER A 112 14.02 -1.85 -27.41
C SER A 112 15.39 -1.16 -27.53
N HIS A 113 16.37 -1.54 -26.72
CA HIS A 113 17.75 -1.01 -26.75
C HIS A 113 18.78 -2.14 -26.89
N THR A 114 18.64 -2.95 -27.94
CA THR A 114 19.68 -3.87 -28.44
C THR A 114 19.74 -3.81 -29.94
#